data_AF-A0A5S3UCE6-F1
#
_entry.id   AF-A0A5S3UCE6-F1
#
_cell.length_a   1.000
_cell.length_b   1.000
_cell.length_c   1.000
_cell.angle_alpha   90.00
_cell.angle_beta   90.00
_cell.angle_gamma   90.00
#
_symmetry.space_group_name_H-M   'P 1'
#
loop_
_entity.id
_entity.type
_entity.pdbx_description
1 polymer ?
#
loop_
_entity_poly.entity_id
_entity_poly.type
_entity_poly.pdbx_seq_one_letter_code
_entity_poly.pdbx_strand_id
1 'polypeptide(L)'
;MRLLVYFVFLVLVGCSLTEEQQKTPPRETPKSPMAPYTVHQYVTDLSSQLSRIQGPYKGNARIAVTSFYMADGLGTKLAQDQGSGLSQQIQESLLTQFTQLGFHTIEYRLENTLNLQPTADSVLSRDIKTLRQRQNIDFVITGTLTRQQHAYIVNARLVNTKDQRVVSAASTEIPINVMWGAEKVQQRNGQLYRSEY
;
A
#
# COMPACT_ATOMS: atom_id res chain seq x y z
N MET A 1 25.53 45.86 64.81
CA MET A 1 25.31 44.45 64.39
C MET A 1 23.88 43.93 64.66
N ARG A 2 22.83 44.76 64.73
CA ARG A 2 21.44 44.30 64.91
C ARG A 2 20.51 44.55 63.71
N LEU A 3 20.89 45.42 62.77
CA LEU A 3 20.12 45.67 61.55
C LEU A 3 20.40 44.68 60.41
N LEU A 4 21.58 44.04 60.40
CA LEU A 4 21.99 43.13 59.32
C LEU A 4 21.33 41.75 59.42
N VAL A 5 20.77 41.41 60.59
CA VAL A 5 20.11 40.12 60.86
C VAL A 5 18.67 40.10 60.33
N TYR A 6 17.99 41.25 60.28
CA TYR A 6 16.61 41.33 59.81
C TYR A 6 16.46 41.26 58.28
N PHE A 7 17.52 41.62 57.54
CA PHE A 7 17.47 41.57 56.07
C PHE A 7 17.66 40.15 55.53
N VAL A 8 18.28 39.24 56.29
CA VAL A 8 18.54 37.85 55.87
C VAL A 8 17.29 36.97 55.97
N PHE A 9 16.35 37.27 56.88
CA PHE A 9 15.12 36.50 57.01
C PHE A 9 14.05 36.81 55.94
N LEU A 10 14.21 37.91 55.18
CA LEU A 10 13.22 38.34 54.19
C LEU A 10 13.44 37.71 52.80
N VAL A 11 14.57 37.01 52.59
CA VAL A 11 14.94 36.43 51.28
C VAL A 11 14.57 34.93 51.15
N LEU A 12 14.07 34.30 52.23
CA LEU A 12 13.81 32.84 52.26
C LEU A 12 12.34 32.44 52.00
N VAL A 13 11.46 33.39 51.66
CA VAL A 13 10.06 33.09 51.26
C VAL A 13 9.92 33.25 49.74
N GLY A 14 10.84 32.64 48.99
CA GLY A 14 10.76 32.49 47.54
C GLY A 14 10.06 31.18 47.18
N CYS A 15 8.76 31.27 46.91
CA CYS A 15 7.83 30.28 46.39
C CYS A 15 8.41 28.96 45.83
N SER A 16 8.08 27.83 46.45
CA SER A 16 7.96 26.54 45.76
C SER A 16 6.48 26.27 45.44
N LEU A 17 5.92 27.03 44.50
CA LEU A 17 4.77 26.55 43.73
C LEU A 17 5.35 25.81 42.52
N THR A 18 5.72 24.55 42.72
CA THR A 18 5.85 23.64 41.58
C THR A 18 4.43 23.34 41.17
N GLU A 19 3.96 24.04 40.15
CA GLU A 19 2.74 23.67 39.43
C GLU A 19 3.00 22.26 38.91
N GLU A 20 2.46 21.25 39.59
CA GLU A 20 2.50 19.87 39.10
C GLU A 20 1.84 19.94 37.73
N GLN A 21 2.64 19.77 36.68
CA GLN A 21 2.21 19.95 35.31
C GLN A 21 1.04 19.00 35.10
N GLN A 22 -0.18 19.54 35.19
CA GLN A 22 -1.40 18.76 35.16
C GLN A 22 -1.33 18.04 33.82
N LYS A 23 -1.13 16.73 33.89
CA LYS A 23 -1.01 15.86 32.72
C LYS A 23 -2.36 16.02 32.03
N THR A 24 -2.45 16.95 31.09
CA THR A 24 -3.64 17.14 30.27
C THR A 24 -4.00 15.75 29.79
N PRO A 25 -5.23 15.26 30.03
CA PRO A 25 -5.63 13.96 29.51
C PRO A 25 -5.24 13.96 28.03
N PRO A 26 -4.63 12.87 27.51
CA PRO A 26 -4.19 12.83 26.13
C PRO A 26 -5.29 13.40 25.27
N ARG A 27 -5.03 14.55 24.62
CA ARG A 27 -6.00 15.16 23.73
C ARG A 27 -6.33 14.08 22.73
N GLU A 28 -7.55 13.53 22.80
CA GLU A 28 -8.03 12.59 21.80
C GLU A 28 -7.93 13.32 20.47
N THR A 29 -6.87 13.04 19.71
CA THR A 29 -6.74 13.53 18.35
C THR A 29 -7.94 12.97 17.62
N PRO A 30 -8.77 13.81 16.95
CA PRO A 30 -9.87 13.31 16.16
C PRO A 30 -9.34 12.22 15.25
N LYS A 31 -9.76 10.98 15.49
CA LYS A 31 -9.32 9.84 14.70
C LYS A 31 -9.79 10.12 13.29
N SER A 32 -8.87 10.47 12.40
CA SER A 32 -9.23 10.75 11.01
C SER A 32 -9.99 9.53 10.49
N PRO A 33 -11.16 9.71 9.89
CA PRO A 33 -11.93 8.59 9.39
C PRO A 33 -11.04 7.80 8.42
N MET A 34 -10.92 6.50 8.65
CA MET A 34 -10.29 5.59 7.71
C MET A 34 -11.13 5.54 6.44
N ALA A 35 -10.52 5.11 5.32
CA ALA A 35 -11.30 4.83 4.12
C ALA A 35 -12.43 3.83 4.43
N PRO A 36 -13.63 4.00 3.86
CA PRO A 36 -14.79 3.14 4.15
C PRO A 36 -14.61 1.70 3.64
N TYR A 37 -13.66 1.48 2.72
CA TYR A 37 -13.39 0.21 2.09
C TYR A 37 -11.89 -0.11 2.12
N THR A 38 -11.57 -1.39 2.12
CA THR A 38 -10.21 -1.90 1.93
C THR A 38 -9.76 -1.75 0.47
N VAL A 39 -8.45 -1.80 0.22
CA VAL A 39 -7.92 -1.85 -1.16
C VAL A 39 -8.56 -2.97 -1.97
N HIS A 40 -8.74 -4.15 -1.37
CA HIS A 40 -9.36 -5.30 -2.03
C HIS A 40 -10.78 -4.98 -2.52
N GLN A 41 -11.56 -4.28 -1.71
CA GLN A 41 -12.92 -3.88 -2.08
C GLN A 41 -12.91 -2.86 -3.24
N TYR A 42 -12.05 -1.84 -3.21
CA TYR A 42 -11.90 -0.92 -4.35
C TYR A 42 -11.45 -1.62 -5.64
N VAL A 43 -10.64 -2.68 -5.53
CA VAL A 43 -10.20 -3.49 -6.67
C VAL A 43 -11.35 -4.28 -7.30
N THR A 44 -12.46 -4.52 -6.59
CA THR A 44 -13.66 -5.17 -7.16
C THR A 44 -14.19 -4.43 -8.38
N ASP A 45 -14.16 -3.09 -8.35
CA ASP A 45 -14.60 -2.27 -9.48
C ASP A 45 -13.65 -2.43 -10.67
N LEU A 46 -12.34 -2.55 -10.42
CA LEU A 46 -11.37 -2.83 -11.47
C LEU A 46 -11.62 -4.20 -12.08
N SER A 47 -11.81 -5.24 -11.28
CA SER A 47 -12.06 -6.60 -11.77
C SER A 47 -13.35 -6.68 -12.60
N SER A 48 -14.42 -6.05 -12.11
CA SER A 48 -15.71 -5.98 -12.81
C SER A 48 -15.57 -5.30 -14.18
N GLN A 49 -14.85 -4.18 -14.26
CA GLN A 49 -14.58 -3.49 -15.53
C GLN A 49 -13.68 -4.32 -16.45
N LEU A 50 -12.55 -4.86 -15.93
CA LEU A 50 -11.59 -5.63 -16.72
C LEU A 50 -12.16 -6.93 -17.26
N SER A 51 -13.13 -7.55 -16.57
CA SER A 51 -13.83 -8.76 -17.04
C SER A 51 -14.67 -8.55 -18.31
N ARG A 52 -14.96 -7.29 -18.68
CA ARG A 52 -15.68 -6.92 -19.90
C ARG A 52 -14.74 -6.91 -21.11
N ILE A 53 -14.32 -8.10 -21.54
CA ILE A 53 -13.34 -8.30 -22.61
C ILE A 53 -13.96 -8.02 -23.98
N GLN A 54 -13.27 -7.23 -24.81
CA GLN A 54 -13.66 -6.90 -26.17
C GLN A 54 -12.91 -7.73 -27.22
N GLY A 55 -13.67 -8.33 -28.13
CA GLY A 55 -13.16 -9.14 -29.24
C GLY A 55 -12.94 -10.61 -28.86
N PRO A 56 -12.20 -11.36 -29.69
CA PRO A 56 -12.04 -12.80 -29.49
C PRO A 56 -11.31 -13.11 -28.18
N TYR A 57 -11.97 -13.86 -27.30
CA TYR A 57 -11.41 -14.40 -26.07
C TYR A 57 -11.69 -15.90 -26.00
N LYS A 58 -10.69 -16.68 -25.60
CA LYS A 58 -10.85 -18.11 -25.35
C LYS A 58 -11.02 -18.31 -23.85
N GLY A 59 -12.03 -19.07 -23.42
CA GLY A 59 -12.30 -19.31 -22.00
C GLY A 59 -11.13 -19.90 -21.21
N ASN A 60 -10.19 -20.56 -21.90
CA ASN A 60 -8.99 -21.12 -21.29
C ASN A 60 -7.73 -20.25 -21.41
N ALA A 61 -7.86 -19.01 -21.89
CA ALA A 61 -6.74 -18.11 -22.08
C ALA A 61 -6.09 -17.74 -20.75
N ARG A 62 -4.76 -17.82 -20.72
CA ARG A 62 -3.96 -17.67 -19.52
C ARG A 62 -3.69 -16.20 -19.25
N ILE A 63 -4.10 -15.72 -18.08
CA ILE A 63 -4.00 -14.32 -17.67
C ILE A 63 -2.95 -14.18 -16.57
N ALA A 64 -1.96 -13.31 -16.76
CA ALA A 64 -1.04 -12.93 -15.69
C ALA A 64 -1.36 -11.53 -15.16
N VAL A 65 -1.19 -11.32 -13.86
CA VAL A 65 -1.40 -10.00 -13.22
C VAL A 65 -0.06 -9.42 -12.82
N THR A 66 0.39 -8.39 -13.51
CA THR A 66 1.66 -7.72 -13.23
C THR A 66 1.52 -6.61 -12.20
N SER A 67 2.66 -6.09 -11.73
CA SER A 67 2.69 -4.96 -10.80
C SER A 67 2.21 -3.67 -11.46
N PHE A 68 1.78 -2.73 -10.61
CA PHE A 68 1.33 -1.40 -11.02
C PHE A 68 2.45 -0.37 -10.81
N TYR A 69 2.67 0.49 -11.80
CA TYR A 69 3.79 1.44 -11.80
C TYR A 69 3.32 2.87 -11.59
N MET A 70 4.15 3.76 -11.06
CA MET A 70 3.79 5.18 -11.06
C MET A 70 3.77 5.70 -12.51
N ALA A 71 2.75 6.50 -12.84
CA ALA A 71 2.51 6.98 -14.20
C ALA A 71 3.61 7.95 -14.69
N ASP A 72 4.23 8.69 -13.76
CA ASP A 72 5.35 9.60 -14.02
C ASP A 72 6.71 8.89 -14.13
N GLY A 73 6.77 7.61 -13.74
CA GLY A 73 8.00 6.83 -13.62
C GLY A 73 8.04 5.57 -14.48
N LEU A 74 7.23 5.52 -15.55
CA LEU A 74 7.06 4.37 -16.46
C LEU A 74 8.32 3.47 -16.53
N GLY A 75 8.23 2.29 -15.93
CA GLY A 75 9.25 1.24 -15.99
C GLY A 75 10.54 1.45 -15.16
N THR A 76 10.74 2.62 -14.54
CA THR A 76 12.01 2.95 -13.84
C THR A 76 11.85 3.24 -12.36
N LYS A 77 10.63 3.61 -11.92
CA LYS A 77 10.24 3.64 -10.51
C LYS A 77 9.11 2.64 -10.27
N LEU A 78 9.45 1.50 -9.66
CA LEU A 78 8.48 0.89 -8.75
C LEU A 78 8.09 1.98 -7.76
N ALA A 79 6.80 2.11 -7.51
CA ALA A 79 6.30 3.07 -6.55
C ALA A 79 7.12 2.97 -5.27
N GLN A 80 7.92 3.97 -4.94
CA GLN A 80 8.68 3.98 -3.69
C GLN A 80 7.70 4.30 -2.55
N ASP A 81 7.98 3.78 -1.36
CA ASP A 81 7.19 3.98 -0.15
C ASP A 81 5.75 3.45 -0.26
N GLN A 82 4.77 4.32 0.00
CA GLN A 82 3.36 4.01 0.09
C GLN A 82 2.82 3.33 -1.18
N GLY A 83 3.23 3.81 -2.35
CA GLY A 83 2.73 3.23 -3.58
C GLY A 83 3.25 1.81 -3.85
N SER A 84 4.37 1.39 -3.23
CA SER A 84 4.88 0.00 -3.36
C SER A 84 3.90 -0.98 -2.75
N GLY A 85 3.49 -0.70 -1.51
CA GLY A 85 2.52 -1.52 -0.79
C GLY A 85 1.15 -1.53 -1.46
N LEU A 86 0.71 -0.37 -1.96
CA LEU A 86 -0.54 -0.28 -2.71
C LEU A 86 -0.48 -1.08 -4.02
N SER A 87 0.60 -0.95 -4.79
CA SER A 87 0.81 -1.68 -6.05
C SER A 87 0.77 -3.19 -5.83
N GLN A 88 1.49 -3.68 -4.82
CA GLN A 88 1.45 -5.08 -4.44
C GLN A 88 0.03 -5.52 -4.04
N GLN A 89 -0.66 -4.74 -3.22
CA GLN A 89 -2.01 -5.09 -2.76
C GLN A 89 -3.03 -5.14 -3.91
N ILE A 90 -2.91 -4.23 -4.89
CA ILE A 90 -3.73 -4.25 -6.11
C ILE A 90 -3.43 -5.52 -6.92
N GLN A 91 -2.15 -5.85 -7.12
CA GLN A 91 -1.74 -7.05 -7.84
C GLN A 91 -2.31 -8.32 -7.19
N GLU A 92 -2.16 -8.50 -5.88
CA GLU A 92 -2.68 -9.67 -5.16
C GLU A 92 -4.21 -9.72 -5.16
N SER A 93 -4.87 -8.57 -5.05
CA SER A 93 -6.34 -8.50 -5.08
C SER A 93 -6.89 -8.86 -6.46
N LEU A 94 -6.28 -8.38 -7.54
CA LEU A 94 -6.66 -8.74 -8.91
C LEU A 94 -6.39 -10.22 -9.19
N LEU A 95 -5.23 -10.75 -8.76
CA LEU A 95 -4.91 -12.18 -8.89
C LEU A 95 -5.99 -13.05 -8.22
N THR A 96 -6.39 -12.66 -7.00
CA THR A 96 -7.44 -13.33 -6.23
C THR A 96 -8.80 -13.25 -6.94
N GLN A 97 -9.24 -12.05 -7.30
CA GLN A 97 -10.57 -11.85 -7.87
C GLN A 97 -10.71 -12.44 -9.27
N PHE A 98 -9.69 -12.35 -10.12
CA PHE A 98 -9.72 -13.01 -11.43
C PHE A 98 -9.81 -14.54 -11.30
N THR A 99 -9.10 -15.11 -10.32
CA THR A 99 -9.23 -16.55 -10.01
C THR A 99 -10.64 -16.90 -9.53
N GLN A 100 -11.23 -16.08 -8.64
CA GLN A 100 -12.61 -16.28 -8.15
C GLN A 100 -13.67 -16.11 -9.24
N LEU A 101 -13.42 -15.24 -10.22
CA LEU A 101 -14.27 -15.05 -11.41
C LEU A 101 -14.15 -16.20 -12.44
N GLY A 102 -13.28 -17.19 -12.18
CA GLY A 102 -13.09 -18.36 -13.05
C GLY A 102 -12.11 -18.17 -14.20
N PHE A 103 -11.36 -17.06 -14.24
CA PHE A 103 -10.30 -16.88 -15.23
C PHE A 103 -9.11 -17.81 -14.94
N HIS A 104 -8.45 -18.28 -15.99
CA HIS A 104 -7.22 -19.05 -15.89
C HIS A 104 -6.03 -18.14 -15.55
N THR A 105 -5.93 -17.77 -14.28
CA THR A 105 -4.89 -16.86 -13.79
C THR A 105 -3.58 -17.59 -13.51
N ILE A 106 -2.45 -17.00 -13.91
CA ILE A 106 -1.11 -17.58 -13.79
C ILE A 106 -0.30 -16.82 -12.72
N GLU A 107 0.13 -17.53 -11.69
CA GLU A 107 1.16 -17.06 -10.75
C GLU A 107 2.55 -17.28 -11.38
N TYR A 108 3.03 -16.27 -12.10
CA TYR A 108 4.30 -16.32 -12.82
C TYR A 108 5.52 -16.20 -11.89
N ARG A 109 5.33 -15.83 -10.62
CA ARG A 109 6.38 -15.73 -9.61
C ARG A 109 6.66 -17.05 -8.90
N LEU A 110 5.96 -18.12 -9.27
CA LEU A 110 6.15 -19.44 -8.69
C LEU A 110 7.52 -20.01 -9.08
N GLU A 111 8.26 -20.52 -8.10
CA GLU A 111 9.49 -21.28 -8.31
C GLU A 111 9.20 -22.74 -8.68
N ASN A 112 10.20 -23.45 -9.19
CA ASN A 112 10.10 -24.90 -9.40
C ASN A 112 10.21 -25.71 -8.09
N THR A 113 10.73 -25.11 -7.03
CA THR A 113 11.10 -25.78 -5.78
C THR A 113 10.59 -25.00 -4.57
N LEU A 114 10.29 -25.71 -3.48
CA LEU A 114 10.03 -25.09 -2.20
C LEU A 114 11.36 -24.62 -1.59
N ASN A 115 11.47 -23.33 -1.30
CA ASN A 115 12.64 -22.71 -0.70
C ASN A 115 12.45 -22.59 0.82
N LEU A 116 13.22 -23.36 1.59
CA LEU A 116 13.14 -23.35 3.05
C LEU A 116 14.05 -22.25 3.62
N GLN A 117 13.51 -21.31 4.40
CA GLN A 117 14.32 -20.31 5.12
C GLN A 117 14.11 -20.42 6.63
N PRO A 118 15.07 -19.96 7.47
CA PRO A 118 14.96 -20.07 8.92
C PRO A 118 13.73 -19.41 9.53
N THR A 119 13.13 -18.43 8.85
CA THR A 119 11.98 -17.66 9.34
C THR A 119 10.65 -18.01 8.66
N ALA A 120 10.69 -18.46 7.40
CA ALA A 120 9.51 -18.85 6.63
C ALA A 120 9.92 -19.59 5.36
N ASP A 121 9.16 -20.60 4.96
CA ASP A 121 9.31 -21.23 3.66
C ASP A 121 8.60 -20.41 2.58
N SER A 122 9.17 -20.36 1.37
CA SER A 122 8.56 -19.67 0.23
C SER A 122 8.65 -20.52 -1.04
N VAL A 123 7.64 -20.42 -1.88
CA VAL A 123 7.65 -20.93 -3.26
C VAL A 123 7.51 -19.79 -4.27
N LEU A 124 7.48 -18.54 -3.80
CA LEU A 124 7.36 -17.34 -4.62
C LEU A 124 8.68 -16.57 -4.64
N SER A 125 9.06 -16.10 -5.83
CA SER A 125 10.29 -15.35 -6.03
C SER A 125 10.17 -14.32 -7.13
N ARG A 126 11.11 -13.38 -7.12
CA ARG A 126 11.33 -12.41 -8.20
C ARG A 126 12.62 -12.70 -8.96
N ASP A 127 13.42 -13.68 -8.55
CA ASP A 127 14.62 -14.07 -9.26
C ASP A 127 14.24 -14.89 -10.50
N ILE A 128 14.40 -14.27 -11.67
CA ILE A 128 14.10 -14.87 -12.97
C ILE A 128 14.81 -16.23 -13.16
N LYS A 129 15.96 -16.44 -12.51
CA LYS A 129 16.72 -17.70 -12.60
C LYS A 129 16.05 -18.88 -11.89
N THR A 130 15.21 -18.62 -10.89
CA THR A 130 14.56 -19.66 -10.07
C THR A 130 13.11 -19.92 -10.48
N LEU A 131 12.51 -19.01 -11.26
CA LEU A 131 11.15 -19.14 -11.77
C LEU A 131 10.97 -20.33 -12.71
N ARG A 132 9.75 -20.89 -12.73
CA ARG A 132 9.38 -21.93 -13.70
C ARG A 132 9.58 -21.41 -15.14
N GLN A 133 10.43 -22.08 -15.93
CA GLN A 133 10.69 -21.66 -17.32
C GLN A 133 9.42 -21.74 -18.19
N ARG A 134 9.17 -20.67 -18.95
CA ARG A 134 8.10 -20.48 -19.96
C ARG A 134 6.67 -20.71 -19.46
N GLN A 135 6.07 -19.66 -18.89
CA GLN A 135 4.60 -19.56 -18.81
C GLN A 135 4.06 -19.02 -20.14
N ASN A 136 3.22 -19.78 -20.84
CA ASN A 136 2.45 -19.22 -21.96
C ASN A 136 1.37 -18.31 -21.38
N ILE A 137 1.59 -17.00 -21.47
CA ILE A 137 0.65 -15.96 -21.02
C ILE A 137 -0.01 -15.37 -22.27
N ASP A 138 -1.32 -15.54 -22.40
CA ASP A 138 -2.10 -15.02 -23.53
C ASP A 138 -2.51 -13.56 -23.31
N PHE A 139 -2.81 -13.21 -22.05
CA PHE A 139 -3.17 -11.86 -21.65
C PHE A 139 -2.44 -11.42 -20.38
N VAL A 140 -2.12 -10.14 -20.31
CA VAL A 140 -1.51 -9.52 -19.13
C VAL A 140 -2.42 -8.40 -18.62
N ILE A 141 -2.69 -8.42 -17.32
CA ILE A 141 -3.21 -7.26 -16.61
C ILE A 141 -2.02 -6.44 -16.14
N THR A 142 -2.00 -5.17 -16.52
CA THR A 142 -0.99 -4.20 -16.09
C THR A 142 -1.63 -2.85 -15.86
N GLY A 143 -0.95 -1.96 -15.15
CA GLY A 143 -1.53 -0.66 -14.86
C GLY A 143 -0.58 0.36 -14.27
N THR A 144 -1.12 1.56 -14.10
CA THR A 144 -0.40 2.72 -13.59
C THR A 144 -1.14 3.37 -12.43
N LEU A 145 -0.39 3.93 -11.50
CA LEU A 145 -0.84 4.70 -10.36
C LEU A 145 -0.46 6.17 -10.58
N THR A 146 -1.39 7.08 -10.34
CA THR A 146 -1.08 8.52 -10.28
C THR A 146 -1.43 9.02 -8.89
N ARG A 147 -0.44 9.56 -8.17
CA ARG A 147 -0.65 10.12 -6.84
C ARG A 147 -1.31 11.49 -6.95
N GLN A 148 -2.42 11.68 -6.25
CA GLN A 148 -3.08 12.97 -6.03
C GLN A 148 -2.99 13.35 -4.54
N GLN A 149 -3.60 14.46 -4.14
CA GLN A 149 -3.55 14.95 -2.75
C GLN A 149 -4.29 14.02 -1.77
N HIS A 150 -5.42 13.43 -2.16
CA HIS A 150 -6.25 12.59 -1.28
C HIS A 150 -6.31 11.12 -1.70
N ALA A 151 -5.84 10.76 -2.90
CA ALA A 151 -5.99 9.43 -3.45
C ALA A 151 -4.90 9.04 -4.45
N TYR A 152 -4.88 7.77 -4.81
CA TYR A 152 -4.22 7.25 -5.99
C TYR A 152 -5.26 6.97 -7.07
N ILE A 153 -5.07 7.53 -8.26
CA ILE A 153 -5.82 7.13 -9.45
C ILE A 153 -5.16 5.88 -10.01
N VAL A 154 -5.91 4.79 -10.11
CA VAL A 154 -5.46 3.50 -10.61
C VAL A 154 -6.05 3.27 -11.98
N ASN A 155 -5.20 3.08 -12.98
CA ASN A 155 -5.61 2.70 -14.33
C ASN A 155 -5.07 1.31 -14.65
N ALA A 156 -5.94 0.38 -15.01
CA ALA A 156 -5.59 -0.98 -15.37
C ALA A 156 -6.01 -1.31 -16.81
N ARG A 157 -5.27 -2.20 -17.45
CA ARG A 157 -5.52 -2.66 -18.82
C ARG A 157 -5.28 -4.17 -18.90
N LEU A 158 -6.19 -4.87 -19.56
CA LEU A 158 -5.99 -6.24 -20.02
C LEU A 158 -5.46 -6.18 -21.45
N VAL A 159 -4.25 -6.69 -21.68
CA VAL A 159 -3.52 -6.59 -22.93
C VAL A 159 -3.30 -7.99 -23.50
N ASN A 160 -3.62 -8.18 -24.78
CA ASN A 160 -3.27 -9.40 -25.51
C ASN A 160 -1.75 -9.39 -25.79
N THR A 161 -1.03 -10.41 -25.36
CA THR A 161 0.44 -10.45 -25.47
C THR A 161 0.92 -10.68 -26.89
N LYS A 162 0.08 -11.25 -27.76
CA LYS A 162 0.42 -11.59 -29.15
C LYS A 162 0.46 -10.36 -30.06
N ASP A 163 -0.54 -9.49 -29.95
CA ASP A 163 -0.74 -8.32 -30.82
C ASP A 163 -0.70 -6.97 -30.07
N GLN A 164 -0.43 -7.00 -28.75
CA GLN A 164 -0.33 -5.84 -27.87
C GLN A 164 -1.62 -5.02 -27.77
N ARG A 165 -2.76 -5.53 -28.25
CA ARG A 165 -4.03 -4.83 -28.20
C ARG A 165 -4.58 -4.81 -26.78
N VAL A 166 -5.03 -3.64 -26.34
CA VAL A 166 -5.84 -3.50 -25.13
C VAL A 166 -7.24 -4.05 -25.42
N VAL A 167 -7.62 -5.12 -24.72
CA VAL A 167 -8.91 -5.79 -24.91
C VAL A 167 -9.91 -5.44 -23.81
N SER A 168 -9.45 -4.90 -22.70
CA SER A 168 -10.29 -4.29 -21.66
C SER A 168 -9.47 -3.26 -20.86
N ALA A 169 -10.15 -2.30 -20.26
CA ALA A 169 -9.54 -1.26 -19.44
C ALA A 169 -10.45 -0.93 -18.26
N ALA A 170 -9.84 -0.49 -17.16
CA ALA A 170 -10.55 -0.10 -15.95
C ALA A 170 -9.86 1.07 -15.25
N SER A 171 -10.65 1.84 -14.52
CA SER A 171 -10.12 2.89 -13.65
C SER A 171 -10.86 2.89 -12.31
N THR A 172 -10.14 3.23 -11.25
CA THR A 172 -10.72 3.50 -9.93
C THR A 172 -9.86 4.51 -9.18
N GLU A 173 -10.42 5.10 -8.13
CA GLU A 173 -9.73 5.98 -7.20
C GLU A 173 -9.63 5.29 -5.84
N ILE A 174 -8.42 5.23 -5.29
CA ILE A 174 -8.17 4.62 -3.98
C ILE A 174 -7.66 5.69 -3.01
N PRO A 175 -8.42 6.05 -1.96
CA PRO A 175 -8.00 7.04 -0.97
C PRO A 175 -6.66 6.69 -0.30
N ILE A 176 -5.79 7.69 -0.07
CA ILE A 176 -4.47 7.48 0.54
C ILE A 176 -4.58 6.92 1.98
N ASN A 177 -5.66 7.25 2.69
CA ASN A 177 -5.94 6.80 4.04
C ASN A 177 -6.42 5.34 4.15
N VAL A 178 -6.43 4.57 3.04
CA VAL A 178 -6.81 3.15 3.06
C VAL A 178 -5.70 2.24 3.59
N MET A 179 -4.44 2.56 3.30
CA MET A 179 -3.28 1.73 3.69
C MET A 179 -2.70 2.15 5.04
N TRP A 180 -2.83 3.43 5.40
CA TRP A 180 -2.43 3.97 6.69
C TRP A 180 -3.48 4.97 7.14
N GLY A 181 -3.98 4.85 8.37
CA GLY A 181 -4.80 5.91 8.95
C GLY A 181 -4.02 7.24 8.90
N ALA A 182 -4.72 8.37 8.80
CA ALA A 182 -4.09 9.71 8.72
C ALA A 182 -3.45 10.17 10.04
N GLU A 183 -2.91 9.24 10.82
CA GLU A 183 -2.15 9.53 12.01
C GLU A 183 -0.76 10.03 11.59
N LYS A 184 -0.56 11.33 11.80
CA LYS A 184 0.70 12.03 11.56
C LYS A 184 1.86 11.48 12.39
N VAL A 185 1.58 10.69 13.42
CA VAL A 185 2.56 10.02 14.26
C VAL A 185 2.01 8.63 14.61
N GLN A 186 2.71 7.58 14.19
CA GLN A 186 2.41 6.20 14.57
C GLN A 186 3.57 5.65 15.40
N GLN A 187 3.28 5.05 16.54
CA GLN A 187 4.29 4.33 17.31
C GLN A 187 4.30 2.86 16.87
N ARG A 188 5.40 2.39 16.29
CA ARG A 188 5.59 0.99 15.89
C ARG A 188 6.94 0.50 16.38
N ASN A 189 6.98 -0.68 17.01
CA ASN A 189 8.18 -1.25 17.63
C ASN A 189 8.90 -0.28 18.60
N GLY A 190 8.14 0.52 19.34
CA GLY A 190 8.69 1.53 20.25
C GLY A 190 9.25 2.79 19.55
N GLN A 191 9.26 2.84 18.23
CA GLN A 191 9.73 3.99 17.44
C GLN A 191 8.54 4.83 16.95
N LEU A 192 8.68 6.15 17.03
CA LEU A 192 7.70 7.10 16.52
C LEU A 192 7.97 7.38 15.05
N TYR A 193 7.03 7.01 14.18
CA TYR A 193 7.03 7.31 12.77
C TYR A 193 6.19 8.55 12.53
N ARG A 194 6.83 9.65 12.13
CA ARG A 194 6.16 10.89 11.74
C ARG A 194 6.20 11.02 10.21
N SER A 195 5.06 11.26 9.58
CA SER A 195 5.02 11.63 8.16
C SER A 195 5.25 13.13 8.03
N GLU A 196 6.37 13.51 7.42
CA GLU A 196 6.64 14.89 6.96
C GLU A 196 6.03 15.07 5.57
N TYR A 197 5.45 16.26 5.32
CA TYR A 197 4.81 16.62 4.05
C TYR A 197 5.84 16.93 2.96
#